data_AF-A0A158NIG3-F1
#
_entry.id   AF-A0A158NIG3-F1
#
_cell.length_a   1.000
_cell.length_b   1.000
_cell.length_c   1.000
_cell.angle_alpha   90.00
_cell.angle_beta   90.00
_cell.angle_gamma   90.00
#
_symmetry.space_group_name_H-M   'P 1'
#
loop_
_entity.id
_entity.type
_entity.pdbx_description
1 polymer ?
#
loop_
_entity_poly.entity_id
_entity_poly.type
_entity_poly.pdbx_seq_one_letter_code
_entity_poly.pdbx_strand_id
1 'polypeptide(L)'
;MLGNCFGNDTLKKTAVYERHERFKSGRESVEDDERSGRPSTSKTSIKELTEDLNIAYGSIQDIVINGLGLRRVAAKLIPKELNFMQKRDHIVIAKDMISKAESDIHQTHHYWRRDVGL
;
A
#
# COMPACT_ATOMS: atom_id res chain seq x y z
N MET A 1 -19.50 -19.21 -17.98
CA MET A 1 -18.26 -19.89 -18.40
C MET A 1 -17.23 -19.85 -17.28
N LEU A 2 -16.59 -18.72 -16.95
CA LEU A 2 -15.53 -18.69 -15.90
C LEU A 2 -16.03 -19.00 -14.47
N GLY A 3 -17.18 -18.45 -14.07
CA GLY A 3 -17.76 -18.71 -12.74
C GLY A 3 -18.07 -20.18 -12.45
N ASN A 4 -18.35 -20.97 -13.50
CA ASN A 4 -18.62 -22.40 -13.35
C ASN A 4 -17.32 -23.21 -13.19
N CYS A 5 -16.18 -22.68 -13.66
CA CYS A 5 -14.89 -23.37 -13.60
C CYS A 5 -14.07 -22.97 -12.36
N PHE A 6 -14.17 -21.72 -11.92
CA PHE A 6 -13.33 -21.16 -10.84
C PHE A 6 -14.12 -20.71 -9.61
N GLY A 7 -15.45 -20.81 -9.62
CA GLY A 7 -16.29 -20.50 -8.46
C GLY A 7 -16.01 -19.11 -7.89
N ASN A 8 -15.69 -19.05 -6.60
CA ASN A 8 -15.41 -17.81 -5.87
C ASN A 8 -14.04 -17.20 -6.18
N ASP A 9 -13.11 -17.96 -6.79
CA ASP A 9 -11.80 -17.48 -7.21
C ASP A 9 -11.86 -16.82 -8.61
N THR A 10 -13.05 -16.70 -9.18
CA THR A 10 -13.26 -16.02 -10.45
C THR A 10 -13.02 -14.50 -10.31
N LEU A 11 -12.26 -13.94 -11.25
CA LEU A 11 -12.08 -12.49 -11.36
C LEU A 11 -13.43 -11.76 -11.45
N LYS A 12 -13.54 -10.63 -10.76
CA LYS A 12 -14.72 -9.74 -10.85
C LYS A 12 -14.93 -9.30 -12.29
N LYS A 13 -16.20 -9.15 -12.69
CA LYS A 13 -16.59 -8.73 -14.06
C LYS A 13 -15.87 -7.47 -14.53
N THR A 14 -15.66 -6.49 -13.64
CA THR A 14 -14.93 -5.25 -13.94
C THR A 14 -13.47 -5.48 -14.34
N ALA A 15 -12.75 -6.32 -13.58
CA ALA A 15 -11.36 -6.67 -13.87
C ALA A 15 -11.22 -7.43 -15.20
N VAL A 16 -12.21 -8.27 -15.54
CA VAL A 16 -12.23 -8.98 -16.84
C VAL A 16 -12.39 -8.01 -18.01
N TYR A 17 -13.30 -7.03 -17.92
CA TYR A 17 -13.46 -6.03 -18.97
C TYR A 17 -12.22 -5.15 -19.13
N GLU A 18 -11.65 -4.69 -18.02
CA GLU A 18 -10.43 -3.89 -18.05
C GLU A 18 -9.27 -4.64 -18.73
N ARG A 19 -9.07 -5.91 -18.38
CA ARG A 19 -8.04 -6.75 -18.99
C ARG A 19 -8.29 -7.00 -20.48
N HIS A 20 -9.55 -7.19 -20.87
CA HIS A 20 -9.94 -7.34 -22.27
C HIS A 20 -9.67 -6.07 -23.10
N GLU A 21 -10.00 -4.90 -22.58
CA GLU A 21 -9.69 -3.63 -23.25
C GLU A 21 -8.18 -3.40 -23.36
N ARG A 22 -7.42 -3.69 -22.31
CA ARG A 22 -5.94 -3.61 -22.33
C ARG A 22 -5.33 -4.56 -23.38
N PHE A 23 -5.88 -5.76 -23.52
CA PHE A 23 -5.45 -6.71 -24.54
C PHE A 23 -5.76 -6.19 -25.96
N LYS A 24 -6.97 -5.66 -26.17
CA LYS A 24 -7.35 -5.01 -27.45
C LYS A 24 -6.48 -3.82 -27.80
N SER A 25 -6.01 -3.07 -26.81
CA SER A 25 -5.06 -1.97 -27.00
C SER A 25 -3.62 -2.43 -27.25
N GLY A 26 -3.36 -3.73 -27.44
CA GLY A 26 -2.06 -4.28 -27.80
C GLY A 26 -1.15 -4.61 -26.61
N ARG A 27 -1.66 -4.67 -25.38
CA ARG A 27 -0.86 -5.12 -24.22
C ARG A 27 -0.75 -6.64 -24.23
N GLU A 28 0.48 -7.13 -24.35
CA GLU A 28 0.79 -8.58 -24.29
C GLU A 28 1.26 -9.03 -22.90
N SER A 29 1.67 -8.08 -22.04
CA SER A 29 2.17 -8.40 -20.69
C SER A 29 1.06 -8.86 -19.75
N VAL A 30 1.32 -9.99 -19.07
CA VAL A 30 0.48 -10.58 -18.03
C VAL A 30 0.78 -9.98 -16.65
N GLU A 31 1.94 -9.36 -16.48
CA GLU A 31 2.37 -8.77 -15.22
C GLU A 31 1.62 -7.48 -14.90
N ASP A 32 1.54 -7.17 -13.59
CA ASP A 32 0.98 -5.92 -13.09
C ASP A 32 1.82 -4.72 -13.59
N ASP A 33 1.14 -3.59 -13.80
CA ASP A 33 1.86 -2.34 -14.06
C ASP A 33 2.68 -1.93 -12.85
N GLU A 34 3.77 -1.22 -13.10
CA GLU A 34 4.52 -0.56 -12.04
C GLU A 34 3.57 0.26 -11.19
N ARG A 35 3.39 -0.18 -9.95
CA ARG A 35 2.60 0.54 -8.97
C ARG A 35 3.37 1.81 -8.65
N SER A 36 2.69 2.96 -8.59
CA SER A 36 3.29 4.27 -8.35
C SER A 36 4.03 4.45 -7.00
N GLY A 37 4.25 3.37 -6.25
CA GLY A 37 4.95 3.34 -4.98
C GLY A 37 4.38 4.28 -3.94
N ARG A 38 5.07 4.35 -2.80
CA ARG A 38 4.95 5.49 -1.90
C ARG A 38 5.96 6.54 -2.37
N PRO A 39 5.57 7.79 -2.61
CA PRO A 39 6.53 8.85 -2.95
C PRO A 39 7.62 8.92 -1.89
N SER A 40 8.88 9.01 -2.32
CA SER A 40 10.01 9.23 -1.42
C SER A 40 9.83 10.58 -0.72
N THR A 41 10.00 10.64 0.60
CA THR A 41 9.82 11.88 1.37
C THR A 41 11.19 12.48 1.66
N SER A 42 11.52 13.62 1.03
CA SER A 42 12.59 14.51 1.50
C SER A 42 12.03 15.56 2.44
N LYS A 43 12.84 16.02 3.40
CA LYS A 43 12.51 17.12 4.31
C LYS A 43 13.04 18.48 3.84
N THR A 44 13.83 18.51 2.76
CA THR A 44 14.45 19.74 2.25
C THR A 44 13.43 20.65 1.56
N SER A 45 13.55 21.95 1.82
CA SER A 45 12.72 22.97 1.17
C SER A 45 13.28 23.35 -0.20
N ILE A 46 12.43 23.85 -1.09
CA ILE A 46 12.87 24.35 -2.40
C ILE A 46 13.85 25.53 -2.23
N LYS A 47 13.69 26.36 -1.19
CA LYS A 47 14.58 27.48 -0.91
C LYS A 47 15.99 27.03 -0.53
N GLU A 48 16.09 26.08 0.41
CA GLU A 48 17.37 25.47 0.79
C GLU A 48 18.09 24.90 -0.43
N LEU A 49 17.36 24.16 -1.28
CA LEU A 49 17.93 23.61 -2.52
C LEU A 49 18.37 24.70 -3.52
N THR A 50 17.66 25.84 -3.56
CA THR A 50 18.02 26.98 -4.43
C THR A 50 19.35 27.57 -4.00
N GLU A 51 19.53 27.73 -2.68
CA GLU A 51 20.75 28.26 -2.07
C GLU A 51 21.92 27.28 -2.21
N ASP A 52 21.71 25.99 -1.92
CA ASP A 52 22.74 24.95 -1.94
C ASP A 52 23.25 24.65 -3.36
N LEU A 53 22.33 24.62 -4.34
CA LEU A 53 22.64 24.23 -5.72
C LEU A 53 22.88 25.43 -6.63
N ASN A 54 22.54 26.65 -6.19
CA ASN A 54 22.57 27.88 -6.98
C ASN A 54 21.82 27.73 -8.32
N ILE A 55 20.65 27.09 -8.28
CA ILE A 55 19.76 26.89 -9.42
C ILE A 55 18.51 27.75 -9.20
N ALA A 56 17.91 28.26 -10.28
CA ALA A 56 16.67 29.02 -10.19
C ALA A 56 15.53 28.21 -9.54
N TYR A 57 14.74 28.85 -8.70
CA TYR A 57 13.61 28.24 -7.96
C TYR A 57 12.67 27.43 -8.86
N GLY A 58 12.29 28.00 -10.02
CA GLY A 58 11.39 27.34 -10.98
C GLY A 58 11.97 26.05 -11.54
N SER A 59 13.27 26.01 -11.81
CA SER A 59 13.96 24.81 -12.29
C SER A 59 13.98 23.73 -11.21
N ILE A 60 14.25 24.08 -9.95
CA ILE A 60 14.18 23.10 -8.84
C ILE A 60 12.75 22.59 -8.66
N GLN A 61 11.75 23.47 -8.73
CA GLN A 61 10.36 23.08 -8.63
C GLN A 61 9.98 22.08 -9.74
N ASP A 62 10.39 22.33 -10.98
CA ASP A 62 10.14 21.45 -12.12
C ASP A 62 10.86 20.11 -11.98
N ILE A 63 12.14 20.11 -11.58
CA ILE A 63 12.92 18.88 -11.34
C ILE A 63 12.27 18.06 -10.22
N VAL A 64 11.90 18.68 -9.10
CA VAL A 64 11.31 17.98 -7.95
C VAL A 64 9.97 17.35 -8.33
N ILE A 65 9.11 18.07 -9.05
CA ILE A 65 7.74 17.62 -9.35
C ILE A 65 7.71 16.72 -10.58
N ASN A 66 8.26 17.17 -11.70
CA ASN A 66 8.16 16.48 -13.00
C ASN A 66 9.35 15.55 -13.25
N GLY A 67 10.56 15.94 -12.85
CA GLY A 67 11.75 15.11 -13.01
C GLY A 67 11.82 13.93 -12.04
N LEU A 68 11.52 14.17 -10.76
CA LEU A 68 11.64 13.20 -9.68
C LEU A 68 10.28 12.66 -9.18
N GLY A 69 9.16 13.22 -9.64
CA GLY A 69 7.82 12.77 -9.24
C GLY A 69 7.47 13.07 -7.77
N LEU A 70 8.19 13.96 -7.11
CA LEU A 70 7.99 14.26 -5.69
C LEU A 70 6.83 15.23 -5.49
N ARG A 71 6.03 14.99 -4.45
CA ARG A 71 4.93 15.86 -4.06
C ARG A 71 5.09 16.33 -2.63
N ARG A 72 4.64 17.57 -2.36
CA ARG A 72 4.56 18.09 -1.00
C ARG A 72 3.49 17.34 -0.24
N VAL A 73 3.87 16.81 0.93
CA VAL A 73 2.96 16.13 1.86
C VAL A 73 3.12 16.79 3.23
N ALA A 74 2.00 17.14 3.86
CA ALA A 74 2.02 17.68 5.22
C ALA A 74 2.49 16.60 6.20
N ALA A 75 3.35 16.97 7.16
CA ALA A 75 3.71 16.07 8.24
C ALA A 75 2.46 15.73 9.08
N LYS A 76 2.36 14.48 9.55
CA LYS A 76 1.29 14.04 10.44
C LYS A 76 1.69 14.36 11.89
N LEU A 77 0.78 14.97 12.65
CA LEU A 77 0.99 15.19 14.08
C LEU A 77 0.98 13.85 14.81
N ILE A 78 2.01 13.62 15.63
CA ILE A 78 2.11 12.45 16.50
C ILE A 78 2.03 12.95 17.94
N PRO A 79 0.99 12.59 18.72
CA PRO A 79 0.77 13.14 20.06
C PRO A 79 1.92 12.92 21.05
N LYS A 80 2.73 11.87 20.85
CA LYS A 80 3.85 11.53 21.74
C LYS A 80 4.97 10.86 20.98
N GLU A 81 6.19 11.29 21.25
CA GLU A 81 7.37 10.55 20.83
C GLU A 81 7.61 9.36 21.76
N LEU A 82 7.61 8.16 21.20
CA LEU A 82 7.83 6.93 21.96
C LEU A 82 9.32 6.64 22.09
N ASN A 83 9.74 6.29 23.30
CA ASN A 83 11.10 5.81 23.54
C ASN A 83 11.29 4.38 23.01
N PHE A 84 12.54 3.91 23.02
CA PHE A 84 12.90 2.59 22.49
C PHE A 84 12.12 1.44 23.15
N MET A 85 11.99 1.47 24.48
CA MET A 85 11.28 0.43 25.23
C MET A 85 9.79 0.43 24.89
N GLN A 86 9.14 1.59 24.86
CA GLN A 86 7.74 1.73 24.47
C GLN A 86 7.46 1.21 23.05
N LYS A 87 8.37 1.46 22.10
CA LYS A 87 8.25 0.91 20.74
C LYS A 87 8.36 -0.61 20.74
N ARG A 88 9.28 -1.18 21.53
CA ARG A 88 9.45 -2.62 21.66
C ARG A 88 8.20 -3.27 22.27
N ASP A 89 7.68 -2.70 23.35
CA ASP A 89 6.49 -3.19 24.03
C ASP A 89 5.26 -3.13 23.13
N HIS A 90 5.08 -2.04 22.37
CA HIS A 90 4.00 -1.93 21.37
C HIS A 90 4.06 -3.06 20.34
N ILE A 91 5.24 -3.43 19.85
CA ILE A 91 5.39 -4.52 18.88
C ILE A 91 5.04 -5.87 19.53
N VAL A 92 5.51 -6.12 20.76
CA VAL A 92 5.24 -7.37 21.47
C VAL A 92 3.75 -7.53 21.73
N ILE A 93 3.10 -6.50 22.27
CA ILE A 93 1.67 -6.50 22.57
C ILE A 93 0.85 -6.67 21.28
N ALA A 94 1.19 -5.95 20.22
CA ALA A 94 0.48 -6.07 18.94
C ALA A 94 0.60 -7.49 18.35
N LYS A 95 1.79 -8.10 18.41
CA LYS A 95 1.97 -9.48 17.95
C LYS A 95 1.16 -10.49 18.77
N ASP A 96 1.17 -10.36 20.09
CA ASP A 96 0.37 -11.20 20.99
C ASP A 96 -1.14 -11.05 20.71
N MET A 97 -1.61 -9.82 20.51
CA MET A 97 -3.00 -9.55 20.13
C MET A 97 -3.37 -10.18 18.79
N ILE A 98 -2.51 -10.10 17.77
CA ILE A 98 -2.73 -10.73 16.46
C ILE A 98 -2.82 -12.25 16.61
N SER A 99 -1.85 -12.89 17.28
CA SER A 99 -1.84 -14.35 17.47
C SER A 99 -3.09 -14.85 18.18
N LYS A 100 -3.57 -14.13 19.19
CA LYS A 100 -4.81 -14.46 19.91
C LYS A 100 -6.04 -14.35 19.01
N ALA A 101 -6.12 -13.27 18.22
CA ALA A 101 -7.21 -13.11 17.27
C ALA A 101 -7.22 -14.23 16.21
N GLU A 102 -6.06 -14.66 15.73
CA GLU A 102 -5.94 -15.79 14.79
C GLU A 102 -6.37 -17.12 15.44
N SER A 103 -5.94 -17.39 16.67
CA SER A 103 -6.37 -18.61 17.38
C SER A 103 -7.87 -18.63 17.66
N ASP A 104 -8.48 -17.48 17.96
CA ASP A 104 -9.91 -17.35 18.18
C ASP A 104 -10.70 -17.56 16.87
N ILE A 105 -10.18 -17.09 15.73
CA ILE A 105 -10.74 -17.42 14.41
C ILE A 105 -10.68 -18.93 14.18
N HIS A 106 -9.56 -19.59 14.47
CA HIS A 106 -9.47 -21.05 14.32
C HIS A 106 -10.41 -21.81 15.27
N GLN A 107 -10.58 -21.35 16.50
CA GLN A 107 -11.53 -21.95 17.45
C GLN A 107 -12.98 -21.72 17.04
N THR A 108 -13.35 -20.51 16.64
CA THR A 108 -14.71 -20.18 16.21
C THR A 108 -15.07 -20.89 14.91
N HIS A 109 -14.15 -21.00 13.94
CA HIS A 109 -14.37 -21.79 12.72
C HIS A 109 -14.51 -23.28 13.03
N HIS A 110 -13.73 -23.83 13.98
CA HIS A 110 -13.89 -25.21 14.44
C HIS A 110 -15.23 -25.42 15.17
N TYR A 111 -15.66 -24.46 15.99
CA TYR A 111 -16.91 -24.53 16.75
C TYR A 111 -18.13 -24.48 15.83
N TRP A 112 -18.18 -23.50 14.91
CA TRP A 112 -19.22 -23.43 13.89
C TRP A 112 -19.28 -24.69 13.02
N ARG A 113 -18.13 -25.26 12.60
CA ARG A 113 -18.10 -26.49 11.80
C ARG A 113 -18.61 -27.72 12.56
N ARG A 114 -18.46 -27.76 13.88
CA ARG A 114 -18.96 -28.85 14.74
C ARG A 114 -20.48 -28.76 14.94
N ASP A 115 -21.02 -27.54 15.06
CA ASP A 115 -22.44 -27.29 15.35
C ASP A 115 -23.34 -27.29 14.10
N VAL A 116 -22.83 -26.93 12.92
CA VAL A 116 -23.62 -26.94 11.66
C VAL A 116 -23.55 -28.25 10.85
N GLY A 117 -22.89 -29.29 11.35
CA GLY A 117 -23.00 -30.66 10.83
C GLY A 117 -22.72 -30.85 9.34
N LEU A 118 -21.69 -30.17 8.81
CA LEU A 118 -21.09 -30.49 7.50
C LEU A 118 -19.86 -31.38 7.67
#